data_AF-A0A4R6ZK32-F1
#
_entry.id   AF-A0A4R6ZK32-F1
#
_cell.length_a   1.000
_cell.length_b   1.000
_cell.length_c   1.000
_cell.angle_alpha   90.00
_cell.angle_beta   90.00
_cell.angle_gamma   90.00
#
_symmetry.space_group_name_H-M   'P 1'
#
loop_
_entity.id
_entity.type
_entity.pdbx_description
1 polymer ?
#
loop_
_entity_poly.entity_id
_entity_poly.type
_entity_poly.pdbx_seq_one_letter_code
_entity_poly.pdbx_strand_id
1 'polypeptide(L)'
;MKKKYLSLIIGLAMLFILAYPSNAMAYTKLGYYMKIAEAKNFKTFINPSAKAYSAIILNGAKSWNASPYLNTLSTGQNASPHFTVSSSKQDKGSVVASCSTWTYGTTSVVAKNEVTTFKGFVALNVNNKTETIAHEYGHGFGLGHVKAKNAIMLDIGFTGKIKPQADDLNGIKAIYQGIK
;
A
#
# COMPACT_ATOMS: atom_id res chain seq x y z
N MET A 1 -24.45 -0.13 -50.56
CA MET A 1 -24.01 -1.26 -49.69
C MET A 1 -25.24 -1.92 -49.08
N LYS A 2 -25.40 -3.25 -49.24
CA LYS A 2 -26.55 -3.99 -48.67
C LYS A 2 -26.53 -3.84 -47.13
N LYS A 3 -27.68 -3.56 -46.50
CA LYS A 3 -27.84 -3.36 -45.03
C LYS A 3 -27.12 -4.41 -44.17
N LYS A 4 -26.97 -5.64 -44.69
CA LYS A 4 -26.25 -6.75 -44.05
C LYS A 4 -24.75 -6.50 -43.79
N TYR A 5 -24.08 -5.69 -44.61
CA TYR A 5 -22.64 -5.38 -44.43
C TYR A 5 -22.41 -4.22 -43.44
N LEU A 6 -23.38 -3.32 -43.31
CA LEU A 6 -23.30 -2.21 -42.35
C LEU A 6 -23.41 -2.72 -40.91
N SER A 7 -24.31 -3.68 -40.65
CA SER A 7 -24.44 -4.33 -39.34
C SER A 7 -23.20 -5.14 -38.93
N LEU A 8 -22.52 -5.76 -39.88
CA LEU A 8 -21.28 -6.52 -39.63
C LEU A 8 -20.11 -5.59 -39.25
N ILE A 9 -19.98 -4.45 -39.94
CA ILE A 9 -18.94 -3.45 -39.67
C ILE A 9 -19.16 -2.77 -38.32
N ILE A 10 -20.41 -2.45 -37.96
CA ILE A 10 -20.76 -1.89 -36.65
C ILE A 10 -20.51 -2.91 -35.52
N GLY A 11 -20.80 -4.20 -35.74
CA GLY A 11 -20.51 -5.26 -34.78
C GLY A 11 -19.01 -5.45 -34.52
N LEU A 12 -18.18 -5.44 -35.57
CA LEU A 12 -16.72 -5.54 -35.43
C LEU A 12 -16.11 -4.30 -34.76
N ALA A 13 -16.62 -3.10 -35.05
CA ALA A 13 -16.17 -1.86 -34.42
C ALA A 13 -16.50 -1.83 -32.91
N MET A 14 -17.66 -2.34 -32.49
CA MET A 14 -18.00 -2.47 -31.06
C MET A 14 -17.12 -3.49 -30.32
N LEU A 15 -16.72 -4.59 -30.98
CA LEU A 15 -15.80 -5.57 -30.39
C LEU A 15 -14.40 -5.00 -30.13
N PHE A 16 -13.92 -4.08 -30.95
CA PHE A 16 -12.64 -3.39 -30.74
C PHE A 16 -12.66 -2.38 -29.58
N ILE A 17 -13.83 -1.78 -29.28
CA ILE A 17 -13.98 -0.85 -28.16
C ILE A 17 -13.99 -1.61 -26.81
N LEU A 18 -14.47 -2.85 -26.79
CA LEU A 18 -14.47 -3.71 -25.59
C LEU A 18 -13.12 -4.39 -25.31
N ALA A 19 -12.19 -4.36 -26.27
CA ALA A 19 -10.87 -4.98 -26.14
C ALA A 19 -9.78 -4.04 -25.58
N TYR A 20 -10.13 -2.80 -25.24
CA TYR A 20 -9.20 -1.95 -24.49
C TYR A 20 -9.17 -2.43 -23.04
N PRO A 21 -8.05 -2.97 -22.54
CA PRO A 21 -7.88 -3.05 -21.09
C PRO A 21 -7.96 -1.61 -20.60
N SER A 22 -9.05 -1.26 -19.93
CA SER A 22 -9.09 -0.07 -19.12
C SER A 22 -8.06 -0.30 -18.02
N ASN A 23 -6.84 0.17 -18.25
CA ASN A 23 -5.87 0.44 -17.20
C ASN A 23 -6.36 1.66 -16.39
N ALA A 24 -7.65 1.67 -16.02
CA ALA A 24 -8.19 2.53 -15.00
C ALA A 24 -7.49 2.06 -13.74
N MET A 25 -6.41 2.77 -13.42
CA MET A 25 -5.70 2.64 -12.16
C MET A 25 -6.74 2.76 -11.05
N ALA A 26 -7.17 1.65 -10.46
CA ALA A 26 -8.20 1.63 -9.42
C ALA A 26 -7.76 2.30 -8.11
N TYR A 27 -6.59 2.93 -8.11
CA TYR A 27 -5.89 3.46 -6.95
C TYR A 27 -5.68 4.95 -7.03
N THR A 28 -6.09 5.62 -5.96
CA THR A 28 -5.66 6.97 -5.66
C THR A 28 -4.18 6.95 -5.29
N LYS A 29 -3.33 7.69 -5.99
CA LYS A 29 -1.92 7.90 -5.60
C LYS A 29 -1.85 9.10 -4.66
N LEU A 30 -1.03 9.02 -3.61
CA LEU A 30 -0.88 10.11 -2.63
C LEU A 30 0.09 11.21 -3.08
N GLY A 31 0.72 11.07 -4.25
CA GLY A 31 1.58 12.10 -4.84
C GLY A 31 3.03 12.12 -4.31
N TYR A 32 3.39 11.16 -3.47
CA TYR A 32 4.75 10.96 -2.97
C TYR A 32 5.23 9.51 -3.17
N TYR A 33 6.55 9.31 -3.09
CA TYR A 33 7.22 8.03 -3.29
C TYR A 33 8.54 7.93 -2.53
N MET A 34 8.98 6.71 -2.23
CA MET A 34 10.36 6.46 -1.78
C MET A 34 11.30 6.37 -2.98
N LYS A 35 12.58 6.76 -2.85
CA LYS A 35 13.53 6.50 -3.95
C LYS A 35 13.64 4.98 -4.18
N ILE A 36 13.81 4.54 -5.41
CA ILE A 36 13.84 3.09 -5.72
C ILE A 36 14.92 2.35 -4.91
N ALA A 37 16.10 2.95 -4.75
CA ALA A 37 17.18 2.37 -3.96
C ALA A 37 16.78 2.18 -2.49
N GLU A 38 16.03 3.10 -1.92
CA GLU A 38 15.50 3.05 -0.55
C GLU A 38 14.33 2.06 -0.45
N ALA A 39 13.43 2.06 -1.43
CA ALA A 39 12.29 1.17 -1.49
C ALA A 39 12.69 -0.32 -1.62
N LYS A 40 13.77 -0.63 -2.35
CA LYS A 40 14.34 -1.98 -2.40
C LYS A 40 15.08 -2.40 -1.13
N ASN A 41 15.32 -1.46 -0.22
CA ASN A 41 16.15 -1.64 0.95
C ASN A 41 15.54 -0.99 2.20
N PHE A 42 14.21 -0.95 2.27
CA PHE A 42 13.55 -0.15 3.29
C PHE A 42 13.74 -0.77 4.67
N LYS A 43 13.81 0.12 5.67
CA LYS A 43 14.19 -0.20 7.05
C LYS A 43 13.08 0.22 7.98
N THR A 44 12.78 -0.66 8.92
CA THR A 44 11.78 -0.44 9.97
C THR A 44 12.48 -0.31 11.31
N PHE A 45 12.18 0.76 12.04
CA PHE A 45 12.44 0.85 13.46
C PHE A 45 11.14 0.55 14.23
N ILE A 46 11.20 -0.41 15.16
CA ILE A 46 10.09 -0.72 16.05
C ILE A 46 10.38 -0.04 17.39
N ASN A 47 9.60 1.00 17.69
CA ASN A 47 9.70 1.70 18.96
C ASN A 47 9.38 0.73 20.12
N PRO A 48 10.01 0.85 21.31
CA PRO A 48 9.73 0.00 22.46
C PRO A 48 8.24 -0.12 22.81
N SER A 49 7.44 0.93 22.59
CA SER A 49 5.98 0.92 22.78
C SER A 49 5.25 -0.14 21.94
N ALA A 50 5.77 -0.48 20.76
CA ALA A 50 5.20 -1.45 19.83
C ALA A 50 5.92 -2.81 19.85
N LYS A 51 6.88 -3.03 20.76
CA LYS A 51 7.72 -4.24 20.81
C LYS A 51 6.91 -5.53 20.96
N ALA A 52 5.78 -5.49 21.65
CA ALA A 52 4.88 -6.64 21.79
C ALA A 52 4.33 -7.14 20.43
N TYR A 53 4.34 -6.30 19.40
CA TYR A 53 3.82 -6.59 18.07
C TYR A 53 4.93 -6.79 17.02
N SER A 54 6.20 -6.94 17.43
CA SER A 54 7.32 -7.00 16.47
C SER A 54 7.13 -8.04 15.36
N ALA A 55 6.69 -9.25 15.67
CA ALA A 55 6.46 -10.28 14.65
C ALA A 55 5.38 -9.87 13.65
N ILE A 56 4.27 -9.30 14.13
CA ILE A 56 3.17 -8.79 13.30
C ILE A 56 3.66 -7.67 12.40
N ILE A 57 4.43 -6.74 12.95
CA ILE A 57 4.96 -5.58 12.23
C ILE A 57 5.87 -6.04 11.10
N LEU A 58 6.78 -6.96 11.40
CA LEU A 58 7.72 -7.50 10.42
C LEU A 58 7.02 -8.31 9.34
N ASN A 59 5.97 -9.06 9.68
CA ASN A 59 5.18 -9.78 8.69
C ASN A 59 4.42 -8.84 7.76
N GLY A 60 3.83 -7.76 8.30
CA GLY A 60 3.17 -6.73 7.50
C GLY A 60 4.14 -6.05 6.54
N ALA A 61 5.32 -5.66 7.02
CA ALA A 61 6.38 -5.10 6.19
C ALA A 61 6.84 -6.08 5.09
N LYS A 62 7.15 -7.34 5.46
CA LYS A 62 7.61 -8.39 4.54
C LYS A 62 6.58 -8.76 3.47
N SER A 63 5.29 -8.54 3.73
CA SER A 63 4.24 -8.83 2.76
C SER A 63 4.42 -8.09 1.43
N TRP A 64 5.06 -6.91 1.47
CA TRP A 64 5.34 -6.08 0.30
C TRP A 64 6.51 -6.58 -0.56
N ASN A 65 7.31 -7.53 -0.08
CA ASN A 65 8.35 -8.19 -0.88
C ASN A 65 7.77 -8.97 -2.09
N ALA A 66 6.45 -9.11 -2.17
CA ALA A 66 5.76 -9.60 -3.37
C ALA A 66 5.94 -8.68 -4.59
N SER A 67 6.28 -7.40 -4.38
CA SER A 67 6.61 -6.45 -5.45
C SER A 67 8.11 -6.46 -5.74
N PRO A 68 8.56 -6.49 -7.01
CA PRO A 68 9.99 -6.40 -7.34
C PRO A 68 10.61 -5.02 -7.07
N TYR A 69 9.78 -4.02 -6.73
CA TYR A 69 10.23 -2.67 -6.40
C TYR A 69 10.48 -2.48 -4.90
N LEU A 70 9.96 -3.38 -4.07
CA LEU A 70 9.97 -3.25 -2.62
C LEU A 70 10.67 -4.45 -2.01
N ASN A 71 11.60 -4.20 -1.10
CA ASN A 71 12.19 -5.27 -0.32
C ASN A 71 12.63 -4.75 1.06
N THR A 72 12.23 -5.48 2.10
CA THR A 72 12.63 -5.17 3.48
C THR A 72 13.99 -5.80 3.80
N LEU A 73 14.92 -5.00 4.31
CA LEU A 73 16.28 -5.45 4.64
C LEU A 73 16.49 -5.92 6.10
N SER A 74 15.42 -6.04 6.90
CA SER A 74 15.50 -6.38 8.32
C SER A 74 16.06 -5.28 9.23
N THR A 75 15.53 -5.31 10.44
CA THR A 75 15.62 -4.37 11.55
C THR A 75 17.02 -4.28 12.14
N GLY A 76 17.61 -3.09 12.06
CA GLY A 76 18.66 -2.66 12.97
C GLY A 76 18.17 -1.42 13.70
N GLN A 77 18.58 -1.22 14.95
CA GLN A 77 18.41 0.03 15.71
C GLN A 77 19.22 1.18 15.09
N ASN A 78 19.10 1.38 13.77
CA ASN A 78 19.94 2.28 12.99
C ASN A 78 19.35 3.67 12.93
N ALA A 79 20.24 4.66 12.88
CA ALA A 79 20.00 6.10 12.94
C ALA A 79 19.15 6.70 11.79
N SER A 80 18.59 5.88 10.87
CA SER A 80 17.81 6.37 9.73
C SER A 80 16.79 5.32 9.22
N PRO A 81 15.73 5.02 9.99
CA PRO A 81 14.65 4.17 9.51
C PRO A 81 13.80 4.91 8.47
N HIS A 82 13.26 4.16 7.51
CA HIS A 82 12.27 4.68 6.56
C HIS A 82 10.87 4.63 7.15
N PHE A 83 10.64 3.66 8.04
CA PHE A 83 9.41 3.50 8.82
C PHE A 83 9.73 3.42 10.30
N THR A 84 9.09 4.26 11.10
CA THR A 84 9.03 4.09 12.55
C THR A 84 7.65 3.59 12.93
N VAL A 85 7.57 2.48 13.68
CA VAL A 85 6.30 1.92 14.14
C VAL A 85 6.21 2.06 15.66
N SER A 86 5.13 2.67 16.13
CA SER A 86 4.86 2.91 17.55
C SER A 86 3.44 2.48 17.93
N SER A 87 3.21 2.31 19.24
CA SER A 87 1.87 2.02 19.77
C SER A 87 1.47 3.08 20.78
N SER A 88 0.29 3.66 20.58
CA SER A 88 -0.35 4.62 21.47
C SER A 88 -1.50 3.96 22.22
N LYS A 89 -1.72 4.39 23.47
CA LYS A 89 -2.90 4.00 24.27
C LYS A 89 -4.14 4.83 23.93
N GLN A 90 -4.02 5.82 23.03
CA GLN A 90 -5.13 6.67 22.63
C GLN A 90 -6.25 5.86 21.98
N ASP A 91 -7.48 6.18 22.36
CA ASP A 91 -8.69 5.68 21.72
C ASP A 91 -9.08 6.62 20.56
N LYS A 92 -9.20 6.06 19.36
CA LYS A 92 -9.58 6.79 18.13
C LYS A 92 -10.87 6.24 17.53
N GLY A 93 -11.65 5.48 18.31
CA GLY A 93 -12.87 4.83 17.81
C GLY A 93 -12.54 3.75 16.78
N SER A 94 -13.06 3.89 15.56
CA SER A 94 -12.87 2.93 14.48
C SER A 94 -11.47 2.94 13.86
N VAL A 95 -10.67 4.00 14.08
CA VAL A 95 -9.31 4.11 13.54
C VAL A 95 -8.36 3.31 14.43
N VAL A 96 -7.82 2.22 13.90
CA VAL A 96 -6.95 1.29 14.66
C VAL A 96 -5.47 1.55 14.42
N ALA A 97 -5.10 2.18 13.31
CA ALA A 97 -3.74 2.64 13.04
C ALA A 97 -3.77 3.84 12.08
N SER A 98 -2.61 4.48 11.89
CA SER A 98 -2.41 5.53 10.89
C SER A 98 -0.95 5.62 10.47
N CYS A 99 -0.70 5.89 9.20
CA CYS A 99 0.60 6.28 8.66
C CYS A 99 0.64 7.79 8.40
N SER A 100 1.61 8.47 9.00
CA SER A 100 1.97 9.85 8.65
C SER A 100 3.25 9.83 7.82
N THR A 101 3.27 10.57 6.72
CA THR A 101 4.37 10.59 5.78
C THR A 101 4.88 12.02 5.60
N TRP A 102 6.19 12.21 5.68
CA TRP A 102 6.85 13.48 5.42
C TRP A 102 7.70 13.37 4.18
N THR A 103 7.66 14.38 3.33
CA THR A 103 8.54 14.49 2.16
C THR A 103 9.62 15.55 2.39
N TYR A 104 10.70 15.48 1.62
CA TYR A 104 11.63 16.61 1.55
C TYR A 104 10.92 17.78 0.87
N GLY A 105 10.93 18.96 1.51
CA GLY A 105 9.92 20.02 1.31
C GLY A 105 9.51 20.39 -0.12
N THR A 106 10.43 20.38 -1.10
CA THR A 106 10.13 20.72 -2.51
C THR A 106 9.99 19.51 -3.43
N THR A 107 10.02 18.29 -2.89
CA THR A 107 10.01 17.04 -3.66
C THR A 107 8.88 16.12 -3.20
N SER A 108 8.45 15.26 -4.11
CA SER A 108 7.58 14.12 -3.79
C SER A 108 8.32 12.97 -3.09
N VAL A 109 9.59 13.13 -2.74
CA VAL A 109 10.39 12.05 -2.13
C VAL A 109 10.12 11.98 -0.63
N VAL A 110 9.75 10.80 -0.17
CA VAL A 110 9.54 10.49 1.25
C VAL A 110 10.84 10.61 2.02
N ALA A 111 10.82 11.42 3.08
CA ALA A 111 11.89 11.58 4.05
C ALA A 111 11.73 10.59 5.23
N LYS A 112 10.50 10.38 5.71
CA LYS A 112 10.18 9.39 6.74
C LYS A 112 8.70 9.03 6.75
N ASN A 113 8.40 7.86 7.30
CA ASN A 113 7.05 7.40 7.62
C ASN A 113 6.94 7.07 9.12
N GLU A 114 5.82 7.43 9.73
CA GLU A 114 5.48 7.06 11.11
C GLU A 114 4.14 6.33 11.12
N VAL A 115 4.19 5.05 11.48
CA VAL A 115 3.01 4.21 11.71
C VAL A 115 2.72 4.20 13.19
N THR A 116 1.50 4.56 13.57
CA THR A 116 1.03 4.52 14.96
C THR A 116 -0.16 3.61 15.06
N THR A 117 -0.07 2.57 15.90
CA THR A 117 -1.23 1.75 16.27
C THR A 117 -1.94 2.34 17.49
N PHE A 118 -3.28 2.30 17.51
CA PHE A 118 -4.12 2.84 18.58
C PHE A 118 -4.74 1.73 19.42
N LYS A 119 -5.47 2.11 20.48
CA LYS A 119 -6.10 1.17 21.42
C LYS A 119 -6.94 0.07 20.72
N GLY A 120 -7.68 0.40 19.67
CA GLY A 120 -8.49 -0.55 18.91
C GLY A 120 -7.68 -1.67 18.23
N PHE A 121 -6.41 -1.41 17.91
CA PHE A 121 -5.51 -2.42 17.32
C PHE A 121 -5.32 -3.64 18.23
N VAL A 122 -5.31 -3.44 19.56
CA VAL A 122 -5.04 -4.50 20.53
C VAL A 122 -6.08 -5.61 20.45
N ALA A 123 -7.34 -5.25 20.22
CA ALA A 123 -8.49 -6.17 20.16
C ALA A 123 -8.56 -6.99 18.87
N LEU A 124 -7.81 -6.61 17.83
CA LEU A 124 -7.82 -7.33 16.55
C LEU A 124 -7.18 -8.72 16.67
N ASN A 125 -7.67 -9.67 15.87
CA ASN A 125 -6.98 -10.96 15.72
C ASN A 125 -5.64 -10.78 14.97
N VAL A 126 -4.78 -11.80 15.00
CA VAL A 126 -3.43 -11.73 14.41
C VAL A 126 -3.44 -11.35 12.94
N ASN A 127 -4.35 -11.93 12.14
CA ASN A 127 -4.44 -11.65 10.71
C ASN A 127 -4.85 -10.20 10.45
N ASN A 128 -5.87 -9.71 11.15
CA ASN A 128 -6.31 -8.32 11.02
C ASN A 128 -5.22 -7.34 11.47
N LYS A 129 -4.46 -7.67 12.52
CA LYS A 129 -3.29 -6.86 12.92
C LYS A 129 -2.23 -6.81 11.82
N THR A 130 -1.91 -7.95 11.20
CA THR A 130 -0.93 -8.00 10.11
C THR A 130 -1.43 -7.27 8.87
N GLU A 131 -2.71 -7.42 8.53
CA GLU A 131 -3.35 -6.69 7.43
C GLU A 131 -3.31 -5.18 7.66
N THR A 132 -3.67 -4.70 8.86
CA THR A 132 -3.55 -3.29 9.24
C THR A 132 -2.12 -2.79 9.07
N ILE A 133 -1.10 -3.50 9.57
CA ILE A 133 0.28 -3.03 9.37
C ILE A 133 0.64 -2.97 7.89
N ALA A 134 0.30 -3.99 7.10
CA ALA A 134 0.61 -3.99 5.67
C ALA A 134 -0.10 -2.83 4.95
N HIS A 135 -1.34 -2.51 5.32
CA HIS A 135 -2.09 -1.35 4.84
C HIS A 135 -1.33 -0.04 5.14
N GLU A 136 -0.90 0.20 6.38
CA GLU A 136 -0.18 1.42 6.73
C GLU A 136 1.17 1.56 5.99
N TYR A 137 1.84 0.45 5.70
CA TYR A 137 3.04 0.48 4.86
C TYR A 137 2.72 0.89 3.42
N GLY A 138 1.59 0.44 2.88
CA GLY A 138 1.10 0.84 1.56
C GLY A 138 0.94 2.36 1.44
N HIS A 139 0.44 3.01 2.49
CA HIS A 139 0.41 4.47 2.56
C HIS A 139 1.80 5.08 2.48
N GLY A 140 2.77 4.59 3.27
CA GLY A 140 4.14 5.09 3.21
C GLY A 140 4.82 4.89 1.85
N PHE A 141 4.36 3.92 1.05
CA PHE A 141 4.82 3.71 -0.33
C PHE A 141 4.13 4.61 -1.36
N GLY A 142 3.10 5.37 -0.96
CA GLY A 142 2.38 6.33 -1.81
C GLY A 142 1.01 5.86 -2.30
N LEU A 143 0.49 4.72 -1.81
CA LEU A 143 -0.85 4.24 -2.15
C LEU A 143 -1.90 4.91 -1.25
N GLY A 144 -2.96 5.42 -1.85
CA GLY A 144 -4.16 5.87 -1.14
C GLY A 144 -5.17 4.74 -0.95
N HIS A 145 -6.23 5.03 -0.20
CA HIS A 145 -7.32 4.08 -0.01
C HIS A 145 -8.02 3.72 -1.33
N VAL A 146 -8.62 2.54 -1.34
CA VAL A 146 -9.59 2.10 -2.34
C VAL A 146 -10.87 1.63 -1.69
N LYS A 147 -11.97 1.65 -2.45
CA LYS A 147 -13.30 1.23 -1.96
C LYS A 147 -13.60 -0.24 -2.24
N ALA A 148 -12.83 -0.87 -3.13
CA ALA A 148 -13.04 -2.24 -3.54
C ALA A 148 -12.37 -3.22 -2.56
N LYS A 149 -13.09 -4.27 -2.14
CA LYS A 149 -12.64 -5.28 -1.16
C LYS A 149 -11.59 -6.26 -1.73
N ASN A 150 -10.95 -5.92 -2.84
CA ASN A 150 -9.97 -6.76 -3.53
C ASN A 150 -8.52 -6.29 -3.31
N ALA A 151 -8.30 -5.38 -2.36
CA ALA A 151 -7.05 -4.65 -2.15
C ALA A 151 -6.78 -4.42 -0.65
N ILE A 152 -5.54 -4.60 -0.21
CA ILE A 152 -5.19 -4.38 1.19
C ILE A 152 -5.37 -2.92 1.61
N MET A 153 -5.34 -1.98 0.65
CA MET A 153 -5.62 -0.56 0.85
C MET A 153 -7.11 -0.23 0.98
N LEU A 154 -7.95 -1.18 1.37
CA LEU A 154 -9.39 -0.97 1.58
C LEU A 154 -9.64 0.09 2.66
N ASP A 155 -10.43 1.12 2.34
CA ASP A 155 -10.75 2.26 3.23
C ASP A 155 -11.46 1.83 4.52
N ILE A 156 -12.41 0.90 4.42
CA ILE A 156 -13.26 0.48 5.54
C ILE A 156 -13.30 -1.05 5.64
N GLY A 157 -12.89 -1.57 6.79
CA GLY A 157 -12.95 -2.98 7.13
C GLY A 157 -11.69 -3.76 6.75
N PHE A 158 -11.83 -5.07 6.59
CA PHE A 158 -10.74 -5.98 6.27
C PHE A 158 -11.09 -6.81 5.04
N THR A 159 -10.09 -7.03 4.19
CA THR A 159 -10.15 -7.99 3.09
C THR A 159 -10.00 -9.43 3.57
N GLY A 160 -9.43 -9.65 4.76
CA GLY A 160 -9.07 -10.98 5.27
C GLY A 160 -7.80 -11.53 4.63
N LYS A 161 -6.99 -10.65 4.00
CA LYS A 161 -5.77 -11.02 3.29
C LYS A 161 -4.60 -10.22 3.86
N ILE A 162 -3.56 -10.93 4.30
CA ILE A 162 -2.38 -10.33 4.94
C ILE A 162 -1.28 -9.93 3.94
N LYS A 163 -1.56 -10.00 2.63
CA LYS A 163 -0.61 -9.68 1.56
C LYS A 163 -1.24 -8.67 0.59
N PRO A 164 -0.44 -7.79 -0.03
CA PRO A 164 -0.89 -6.96 -1.14
C PRO A 164 -1.51 -7.81 -2.25
N GLN A 165 -2.57 -7.31 -2.85
CA GLN A 165 -3.31 -7.95 -3.94
C GLN A 165 -2.84 -7.42 -5.30
N ALA A 166 -3.32 -8.01 -6.39
CA ALA A 166 -2.91 -7.65 -7.75
C ALA A 166 -3.05 -6.14 -8.01
N ASP A 167 -4.16 -5.59 -7.55
CA ASP A 167 -4.50 -4.18 -7.64
C ASP A 167 -3.45 -3.34 -6.86
N ASP A 168 -3.03 -3.75 -5.65
CA ASP A 168 -2.04 -3.01 -4.85
C ASP A 168 -0.66 -3.04 -5.51
N LEU A 169 -0.29 -4.20 -6.07
CA LEU A 169 0.97 -4.41 -6.78
C LEU A 169 1.03 -3.59 -8.08
N ASN A 170 -0.10 -3.44 -8.78
CA ASN A 170 -0.22 -2.57 -9.94
C ASN A 170 -0.05 -1.09 -9.56
N GLY A 171 -0.60 -0.68 -8.42
CA GLY A 171 -0.39 0.65 -7.84
C GLY A 171 1.08 0.92 -7.58
N ILE A 172 1.77 0.01 -6.89
CA ILE A 172 3.22 0.09 -6.66
C ILE A 172 3.98 0.15 -7.99
N LYS A 173 3.73 -0.76 -8.91
CA LYS A 173 4.38 -0.75 -10.23
C LYS A 173 4.24 0.61 -10.91
N ALA A 174 3.05 1.20 -10.92
CA ALA A 174 2.81 2.48 -11.56
C ALA A 174 3.39 3.69 -10.81
N ILE A 175 3.79 3.55 -9.54
CA ILE A 175 4.59 4.54 -8.82
C ILE A 175 6.06 4.37 -9.20
N TYR A 176 6.60 3.15 -9.09
CA TYR A 176 8.05 2.90 -9.13
C TYR A 176 8.63 2.55 -10.51
N GLN A 177 7.82 2.22 -11.52
CA GLN A 177 8.34 1.89 -12.86
C GLN A 177 8.91 3.10 -13.61
N GLY A 178 8.43 4.31 -13.31
CA GLY A 178 8.83 5.55 -13.99
C GLY A 178 9.82 6.44 -13.20
N ILE A 179 10.14 6.05 -11.97
CA ILE A 179 11.11 6.77 -11.13
C ILE A 179 12.50 6.27 -11.54
N LYS A 180 13.45 7.18 -11.80
CA LYS A 180 14.87 6.84 -12.04
C LYS A 180 15.66 7.08 -10.77
#